data_AF-A0A926SKB7-F1
#
_entry.id   AF-A0A926SKB7-F1
#
_cell.length_a   1.000
_cell.length_b   1.000
_cell.length_c   1.000
_cell.angle_alpha   90.00
_cell.angle_beta   90.00
_cell.angle_gamma   90.00
#
_symmetry.space_group_name_H-M   'P 1'
#
loop_
_entity.id
_entity.type
_entity.pdbx_description
1 polymer ?
#
loop_
_entity_poly.entity_id
_entity_poly.type
_entity_poly.pdbx_seq_one_letter_code
_entity_poly.pdbx_strand_id
1 'polypeptide(L)' 'HRKPKRGELSPQQKEENRALSQSRVVCENAFAGVKRYNAVSAIYRNRKAESDDHLMLTAAGLWNFYLTAA' A
#
# COMPACT_ATOMS: atom_id res chain seq x y z
N HIS A 1 -7.10 10.07 13.59
CA HIS A 1 -8.03 11.22 13.68
C HIS A 1 -8.26 11.93 12.36
N ARG A 2 -9.53 12.08 11.96
CA ARG A 2 -9.92 12.91 10.82
C ARG A 2 -10.04 14.37 11.25
N LYS A 3 -9.54 15.30 10.43
CA LYS A 3 -9.63 16.73 10.70
C LYS A 3 -11.10 17.19 10.67
N PRO A 4 -11.60 17.90 11.69
CA PRO A 4 -12.97 18.43 11.71
C PRO A 4 -13.15 19.58 10.71
N LYS A 5 -14.39 19.79 10.24
CA LYS A 5 -14.71 20.88 9.31
C LYS A 5 -14.50 22.23 10.01
N ARG A 6 -13.66 23.11 9.42
CA ARG A 6 -13.28 24.42 9.99
C ARG A 6 -12.63 24.36 11.38
N GLY A 7 -12.00 23.25 11.75
CA GLY A 7 -11.26 23.12 13.01
C GLY A 7 -9.88 22.53 12.82
N GLU A 8 -9.05 22.60 13.86
CA GLU A 8 -7.72 22.00 13.90
C GLU A 8 -7.70 20.74 14.76
N LEU A 9 -6.76 19.84 14.46
CA LEU A 9 -6.46 18.72 15.34
C LEU A 9 -5.73 19.22 16.58
N SER A 10 -6.09 18.66 17.75
CA SER A 10 -5.34 18.90 18.97
C SER A 10 -3.89 18.39 18.85
N PRO A 11 -2.94 18.89 19.66
CA PRO A 11 -1.57 18.38 19.67
C PRO A 11 -1.50 16.86 19.85
N GLN A 12 -2.29 16.32 20.79
CA GLN A 12 -2.38 14.88 21.03
C GLN A 12 -2.90 14.11 19.80
N GLN A 13 -3.95 14.61 19.15
CA GLN A 13 -4.47 13.97 17.93
C GLN A 13 -3.45 13.98 16.78
N LYS A 14 -2.63 15.04 16.68
CA LYS A 14 -1.54 15.12 15.70
C LYS A 14 -0.43 14.11 16.01
N GLU A 15 -0.09 13.93 17.28
CA GLU A 15 0.90 12.96 17.72
C GLU A 15 0.46 11.51 17.45
N GLU A 16 -0.78 11.18 17.77
CA GLU A 16 -1.36 9.86 17.44
C GLU A 16 -1.40 9.61 15.93
N ASN A 17 -1.79 10.63 15.14
CA ASN A 17 -1.72 10.55 13.67
C ASN A 17 -0.27 10.39 13.18
N ARG A 18 0.71 11.01 13.83
CA ARG A 18 2.13 10.88 13.45
C ARG A 18 2.62 9.45 13.68
N ALA A 19 2.30 8.86 14.82
CA ALA A 19 2.65 7.47 15.10
C ALA A 19 2.01 6.49 14.10
N LEU A 20 0.72 6.71 13.76
CA LEU A 20 0.03 5.92 12.73
C LEU A 20 0.63 6.12 11.33
N SER A 21 0.99 7.35 10.96
CA SER A 21 1.62 7.62 9.67
C SER A 21 3.00 6.98 9.56
N GLN A 22 3.76 6.94 10.65
CA GLN A 22 5.07 6.27 10.69
C GLN A 22 4.97 4.77 10.40
N SER A 23 3.97 4.07 10.96
CA SER A 23 3.76 2.65 10.63
C SER A 23 3.24 2.46 9.21
N ARG A 24 2.33 3.32 8.75
CA ARG A 24 1.76 3.26 7.39
C ARG A 24 2.79 3.44 6.29
N VAL A 25 3.78 4.30 6.47
CA VAL A 25 4.77 4.59 5.41
C VAL A 25 5.50 3.33 4.97
N VAL A 26 5.76 2.40 5.89
CA VAL A 26 6.41 1.11 5.60
C VAL A 26 5.49 0.26 4.71
N CYS A 27 4.22 0.12 5.10
CA CYS A 27 3.24 -0.63 4.32
C CYS A 27 3.00 -0.01 2.94
N GLU A 28 2.89 1.32 2.86
CA GLU A 28 2.67 2.05 1.60
C GLU A 28 3.87 1.90 0.66
N ASN A 29 5.10 1.94 1.19
CA ASN A 29 6.31 1.67 0.42
C ASN A 29 6.39 0.22 -0.07
N ALA A 30 6.02 -0.75 0.77
CA ALA A 30 5.92 -2.15 0.38
C ALA A 30 4.88 -2.32 -0.74
N PHE A 31 3.69 -1.74 -0.60
CA PHE A 31 2.63 -1.82 -1.59
C PHE A 31 3.03 -1.17 -2.93
N ALA A 32 3.68 -0.01 -2.88
CA ALA A 32 4.23 0.64 -4.07
C ALA A 32 5.27 -0.24 -4.77
N GLY A 33 6.02 -1.02 -4.00
CA GLY A 33 7.07 -1.89 -4.53
C GLY A 33 6.58 -3.04 -5.41
N VAL A 34 5.34 -3.50 -5.23
CA VAL A 34 4.70 -4.50 -6.10
C VAL A 34 4.67 -4.05 -7.57
N LYS A 35 4.62 -2.73 -7.83
CA LYS A 35 4.63 -2.15 -9.19
C LYS A 35 5.96 -2.34 -9.94
N ARG A 36 7.02 -2.84 -9.28
CA ARG A 36 8.26 -3.26 -9.95
C ARG A 36 8.03 -4.39 -10.96
N TYR A 37 6.97 -5.17 -10.76
CA TYR A 37 6.52 -6.14 -11.75
C TYR A 37 5.71 -5.44 -12.84
N ASN A 38 6.21 -5.44 -14.08
CA ASN A 38 5.52 -4.87 -15.23
C ASN A 38 4.12 -5.48 -15.46
N ALA A 39 3.90 -6.72 -15.00
CA ALA A 39 2.58 -7.35 -15.04
C ALA A 39 1.52 -6.56 -14.25
N VAL A 40 1.92 -5.87 -13.17
CA VAL A 40 1.03 -5.06 -12.32
C VAL A 40 1.00 -3.58 -12.75
N SER A 41 2.11 -3.04 -13.25
CA SER A 41 2.22 -1.61 -13.58
C SER A 41 1.83 -1.25 -15.01
N ALA A 42 1.93 -2.17 -15.96
CA ALA A 42 1.51 -1.94 -17.34
C ALA A 42 -0.02 -2.07 -17.49
N ILE A 43 -0.53 -1.65 -18.67
CA ILE A 43 -1.95 -1.83 -19.01
C ILE A 43 -2.28 -3.32 -19.02
N TYR A 44 -3.12 -3.72 -18.07
CA TYR A 44 -3.66 -5.07 -17.96
C TYR A 44 -4.67 -5.32 -19.10
N ARG A 45 -4.41 -6.33 -19.93
CA ARG A 45 -5.21 -6.65 -21.13
C ARG A 45 -5.91 -8.01 -21.07
N ASN A 46 -5.64 -8.80 -20.03
CA ASN A 46 -6.27 -10.10 -19.86
C ASN A 46 -7.76 -9.90 -19.50
N ARG A 47 -8.63 -10.71 -20.12
CA ARG A 47 -10.09 -10.62 -20.01
C ARG A 47 -10.70 -11.78 -19.23
N LYS A 48 -9.86 -12.72 -18.78
CA LYS A 48 -10.32 -13.86 -17.98
C LYS A 48 -10.73 -13.35 -16.60
N ALA A 49 -11.92 -13.74 -16.15
CA ALA A 49 -12.43 -13.41 -14.83
C ALA A 49 -11.47 -13.85 -13.73
N GLU A 50 -11.43 -13.09 -12.62
CA GLU A 50 -10.63 -13.32 -11.41
C GLU A 50 -9.10 -13.37 -11.62
N SER A 51 -8.62 -13.16 -12.85
CA SER A 51 -7.19 -13.33 -13.16
C SER A 51 -6.35 -12.14 -12.69
N ASP A 52 -6.96 -10.97 -12.55
CA ASP A 52 -6.37 -9.75 -11.99
C ASP A 52 -6.11 -9.90 -10.49
N ASP A 53 -7.07 -10.45 -9.74
CA ASP A 53 -6.90 -10.73 -8.32
C ASP A 53 -5.81 -11.77 -8.07
N HIS A 54 -5.80 -12.87 -8.85
CA HIS A 54 -4.73 -13.86 -8.76
C HIS A 54 -3.35 -13.27 -9.10
N LEU A 55 -3.27 -12.41 -10.11
CA LEU A 55 -2.04 -11.70 -10.46
C LEU A 55 -1.57 -10.82 -9.31
N MET A 56 -2.46 -10.01 -8.74
CA MET A 56 -2.13 -9.10 -7.64
C MET A 56 -1.68 -9.86 -6.40
N LEU A 57 -2.38 -10.94 -6.04
CA LEU A 57 -2.01 -11.81 -4.91
C LEU A 57 -0.63 -12.43 -5.10
N THR A 58 -0.35 -12.95 -6.29
CA THR A 58 0.95 -13.55 -6.63
C THR A 58 2.06 -12.50 -6.56
N ALA A 59 1.85 -11.33 -7.17
CA ALA A 59 2.82 -10.25 -7.19
C ALA A 59 3.11 -9.71 -5.76
N ALA A 60 2.07 -9.55 -4.94
CA ALA A 60 2.23 -9.16 -3.54
C ALA A 60 3.02 -10.21 -2.74
N GLY A 61 2.72 -11.50 -2.93
CA GLY A 61 3.45 -12.60 -2.30
C GLY A 61 4.93 -12.62 -2.67
N LEU A 62 5.24 -12.48 -3.96
CA LEU A 62 6.63 -12.40 -4.45
C LEU A 62 7.38 -11.19 -3.88
N TRP A 63 6.72 -10.02 -3.83
CA TRP A 63 7.35 -8.83 -3.28
C TRP A 63 7.58 -8.94 -1.77
N ASN A 64 6.62 -9.49 -1.02
CA ASN A 64 6.79 -9.73 0.41
C ASN A 64 7.92 -10.72 0.68
N PHE A 65 8.03 -11.79 -0.10
CA PHE A 65 9.14 -12.74 0.00
C PHE A 65 10.49 -12.07 -0.26
N TYR A 66 10.57 -11.21 -1.28
CA TYR A 66 11.76 -10.40 -1.55
C TYR A 66 12.10 -9.50 -0.35
N LEU A 67 11.13 -8.77 0.21
CA LEU A 67 11.34 -7.89 1.36
C LEU A 67 11.79 -8.61 2.63
N THR A 68 11.46 -9.88 2.79
CA THR A 68 11.95 -10.69 3.91
C THR A 68 13.36 -11.25 3.72
N ALA A 69 13.80 -11.36 2.46
CA ALA A 69 15.10 -11.93 2.11
C ALA A 69 16.18 -10.85 1.87
N ALA A 70 15.79 -9.63 1.54
CA ALA A 70 16.65 -8.47 1.30
C ALA A 70 16.98 -7.72 2.60
#